data_AF-A0A6B3GDQ1-F1
#
_entry.id   AF-A0A6B3GDQ1-F1
#
_cell.length_a   1.000
_cell.length_b   1.000
_cell.length_c   1.000
_cell.angle_alpha   90.00
_cell.angle_beta   90.00
_cell.angle_gamma   90.00
#
_symmetry.space_group_name_H-M   'P 1'
#
loop_
_entity.id
_entity.type
_entity.pdbx_description
1 polymer ?
#
loop_
_entity_poly.entity_id
_entity_poly.type
_entity_poly.pdbx_seq_one_letter_code
_entity_poly.pdbx_strand_id
1 'polypeptide(L)'
;ADGRGLVFTGRLDAEDMAWLADRTVDGTPVLPAAGIVELALSAAHRAGAQHVAELVLEQDLPVSGPTDLQLLVGAPDGAGGSSLAVYSRAAGTWGTAWTRNAVGALSATGCGEVAGLPSWPPNGASPVPVEDLYPRLAERGHV
;
A
#
# COMPACT_ATOMS: atom_id res chain seq x y z
N ALA A 1 18.79 -17.50 -13.34
CA ALA A 1 17.66 -16.92 -12.59
C ALA A 1 17.39 -17.87 -11.44
N ASP A 2 18.02 -17.63 -10.30
CA ASP A 2 18.04 -18.59 -9.20
C ASP A 2 16.78 -18.35 -8.37
N GLY A 3 15.77 -19.21 -8.55
CA GLY A 3 14.39 -19.06 -8.08
C GLY A 3 14.19 -19.01 -6.56
N ARG A 4 14.69 -17.97 -5.90
CA ARG A 4 14.50 -17.72 -4.45
C ARG A 4 13.64 -16.48 -4.13
N GLY A 5 12.99 -15.89 -5.13
CA GLY A 5 12.00 -14.82 -4.93
C GLY A 5 10.60 -15.38 -4.70
N LEU A 6 9.71 -14.57 -4.12
CA LEU A 6 8.29 -14.89 -3.93
C LEU A 6 7.43 -14.05 -4.88
N VAL A 7 6.33 -14.65 -5.32
CA VAL A 7 5.29 -13.96 -6.09
C VAL A 7 3.98 -14.10 -5.35
N PHE A 8 3.33 -12.98 -5.05
CA PHE A 8 1.97 -12.95 -4.53
C PHE A 8 1.05 -12.41 -5.61
N THR A 9 -0.12 -13.00 -5.74
CA THR A 9 -1.16 -12.55 -6.66
C THR A 9 -2.45 -12.32 -5.89
N GLY A 10 -3.27 -11.41 -6.41
CA GLY A 10 -4.57 -11.10 -5.83
C GLY A 10 -5.44 -10.36 -6.83
N ARG A 11 -6.67 -10.06 -6.43
CA ARG A 11 -7.58 -9.22 -7.19
C ARG A 11 -8.29 -8.27 -6.23
N LEU A 12 -8.43 -7.03 -6.66
CA LEU A 12 -9.28 -6.02 -6.02
C LEU A 12 -10.50 -5.82 -6.89
N ASP A 13 -11.67 -5.75 -6.27
CA ASP A 13 -12.91 -5.41 -6.95
C ASP A 13 -13.76 -4.54 -6.03
N ALA A 14 -14.28 -3.44 -6.57
CA ALA A 14 -15.17 -2.56 -5.82
C ALA A 14 -16.53 -3.22 -5.54
N GLU A 15 -16.94 -4.22 -6.33
CA GLU A 15 -18.14 -5.02 -6.03
C GLU A 15 -18.01 -5.79 -4.70
N ASP A 16 -16.81 -6.31 -4.42
CA ASP A 16 -16.51 -7.02 -3.17
C ASP A 16 -16.16 -6.06 -2.02
N MET A 17 -15.66 -4.87 -2.35
CA MET A 17 -15.12 -3.88 -1.42
C MET A 17 -15.58 -2.47 -1.79
N ALA A 18 -16.83 -2.15 -1.42
CA ALA A 18 -17.47 -0.88 -1.80
C ALA A 18 -16.64 0.37 -1.45
N TRP A 19 -15.84 0.33 -0.38
CA TRP A 19 -14.98 1.43 0.05
C TRP A 19 -13.87 1.79 -0.96
N LEU A 20 -13.53 0.89 -1.90
CA LEU A 20 -12.55 1.18 -2.96
C LEU A 20 -13.01 2.31 -3.90
N ALA A 21 -14.32 2.56 -3.97
CA ALA A 21 -14.89 3.65 -4.76
C ALA A 21 -14.77 5.03 -4.08
N ASP A 22 -14.49 5.07 -2.77
CA ASP A 22 -14.57 6.31 -1.98
C ASP A 22 -13.44 7.27 -2.31
N ARG A 23 -12.23 6.74 -2.60
CA ARG A 23 -11.06 7.56 -2.93
C ARG A 23 -10.92 7.72 -4.43
N THR A 24 -10.96 8.97 -4.91
CA THR A 24 -10.77 9.27 -6.33
C THR A 24 -9.66 10.28 -6.62
N VAL A 25 -8.97 10.10 -7.74
CA VAL A 25 -8.02 11.07 -8.32
C VAL A 25 -8.52 11.39 -9.72
N ASP A 26 -8.78 12.67 -9.99
CA ASP A 26 -9.38 13.14 -11.24
C ASP A 26 -10.65 12.35 -11.64
N GLY A 27 -11.48 12.00 -10.64
CA GLY A 27 -12.72 11.24 -10.82
C GLY A 27 -12.54 9.74 -11.05
N THR A 28 -11.31 9.21 -11.03
CA THR A 28 -11.02 7.78 -11.15
C THR A 28 -10.80 7.16 -9.77
N PRO A 29 -11.52 6.08 -9.40
CA PRO A 29 -11.23 5.32 -8.19
C PRO A 29 -9.81 4.76 -8.18
N VAL A 30 -9.07 5.05 -7.12
CA VAL A 30 -7.69 4.58 -6.93
C VAL A 30 -7.52 3.98 -5.54
N LEU A 31 -6.72 2.91 -5.45
CA LEU A 31 -6.34 2.37 -4.15
C LEU A 31 -5.56 3.45 -3.37
N PRO A 32 -5.98 3.79 -2.14
CA PRO A 32 -5.22 4.73 -1.31
C PRO A 32 -3.77 4.25 -1.10
N ALA A 33 -2.84 5.20 -0.97
CA ALA A 33 -1.44 4.92 -0.64
C ALA A 33 -1.29 3.95 0.55
N ALA A 34 -2.12 4.11 1.59
CA ALA A 34 -2.14 3.23 2.76
C ALA A 34 -2.52 1.78 2.40
N GLY A 35 -3.36 1.55 1.39
CA GLY A 35 -3.65 0.22 0.88
C GLY A 35 -2.44 -0.43 0.21
N ILE A 36 -1.63 0.33 -0.53
CA ILE A 36 -0.37 -0.17 -1.09
C ILE A 36 0.63 -0.52 0.02
N VAL A 37 0.69 0.29 1.08
CA VAL A 37 1.49 0.00 2.28
C VAL A 37 1.03 -1.30 2.94
N GLU A 38 -0.27 -1.52 3.11
CA GLU A 38 -0.81 -2.76 3.66
C GLU A 38 -0.42 -3.98 2.80
N LEU A 39 -0.53 -3.88 1.47
CA LEU A 39 -0.09 -4.95 0.57
C LEU A 39 1.41 -5.24 0.74
N ALA A 40 2.23 -4.20 0.87
CA ALA A 40 3.68 -4.33 1.10
C ALA A 40 3.99 -5.01 2.45
N LEU A 41 3.34 -4.59 3.53
CA LEU A 41 3.49 -5.19 4.86
C LEU A 41 3.03 -6.66 4.86
N SER A 42 1.91 -6.95 4.21
CA SER A 42 1.39 -8.30 4.05
C SER A 42 2.34 -9.22 3.27
N ALA A 43 2.99 -8.72 2.21
CA ALA A 43 4.02 -9.46 1.48
C ALA A 43 5.30 -9.64 2.31
N ALA A 44 5.72 -8.59 3.01
CA ALA A 44 6.90 -8.62 3.89
C ALA A 44 6.77 -9.67 4.99
N HIS A 45 5.63 -9.70 5.67
CA HIS A 45 5.34 -10.68 6.71
C HIS A 45 5.43 -12.12 6.18
N ARG A 46 4.85 -12.39 5.01
CA ARG A 46 4.88 -13.73 4.37
C ARG A 46 6.26 -14.09 3.83
N ALA A 47 7.09 -13.11 3.49
CA ALA A 47 8.48 -13.29 3.09
C ALA A 47 9.44 -13.44 4.28
N GLY A 48 8.96 -13.30 5.52
CA GLY A 48 9.78 -13.36 6.73
C GLY A 48 10.57 -12.07 7.01
N ALA A 49 10.35 -11.01 6.23
CA ALA A 49 10.92 -9.71 6.51
C ALA A 49 10.25 -9.08 7.75
N GLN A 50 11.04 -8.33 8.52
CA GLN A 50 10.58 -7.73 9.78
C GLN A 50 10.03 -6.31 9.57
N HIS A 51 10.44 -5.62 8.49
CA HIS A 51 10.05 -4.23 8.23
C HIS A 51 10.13 -3.87 6.74
N VAL A 52 9.29 -2.92 6.30
CA VAL A 52 9.37 -2.25 4.99
C VAL A 52 10.26 -1.02 5.13
N ALA A 53 11.56 -1.15 4.83
CA ALA A 53 12.55 -0.09 5.01
C ALA A 53 12.27 1.15 4.16
N GLU A 54 11.76 0.95 2.95
CA GLU A 54 11.39 2.02 2.03
C GLU A 54 10.26 1.54 1.13
N LEU A 55 9.35 2.46 0.79
CA LEU A 55 8.34 2.24 -0.24
C LEU A 55 8.14 3.54 -1.02
N VAL A 56 8.45 3.48 -2.31
CA VAL A 56 8.24 4.57 -3.27
C VAL A 56 7.00 4.25 -4.08
N LEU A 57 6.02 5.15 -4.04
CA LEU A 57 4.82 5.09 -4.86
C LEU A 57 5.12 5.79 -6.18
N GLU A 58 5.03 5.05 -7.29
CA GLU A 58 5.39 5.55 -8.63
C GLU A 58 4.17 5.96 -9.44
N GLN A 59 3.08 5.19 -9.35
CA GLN A 59 1.86 5.41 -10.13
C GLN A 59 0.63 4.98 -9.32
N ASP A 60 -0.47 5.69 -9.52
CA ASP A 60 -1.76 5.31 -8.94
C ASP A 60 -2.17 3.90 -9.38
N LEU A 61 -2.88 3.20 -8.51
CA LEU A 61 -3.40 1.85 -8.74
C LEU A 61 -4.91 1.95 -8.98
N PRO A 62 -5.38 1.90 -10.25
CA PRO A 62 -6.80 2.06 -10.55
C PRO A 62 -7.62 0.90 -10.03
N VAL A 63 -8.77 1.20 -9.42
CA VAL A 63 -9.73 0.22 -8.88
C VAL A 63 -11.15 0.53 -9.39
N SER A 64 -11.25 1.08 -10.60
CA SER A 64 -12.53 1.38 -11.28
C SER A 64 -13.30 0.15 -11.74
N GLY A 65 -12.72 -1.04 -11.59
CA GLY A 65 -13.29 -2.34 -11.85
C GLY A 65 -12.36 -3.42 -11.29
N PRO A 66 -12.59 -4.71 -11.63
CA PRO A 66 -11.72 -5.77 -11.14
C PRO A 66 -10.28 -5.57 -11.64
N THR A 67 -9.34 -5.50 -10.70
CA THR A 67 -7.92 -5.24 -10.94
C THR A 67 -7.08 -6.40 -10.40
N ASP A 68 -6.33 -7.05 -11.28
CA ASP A 68 -5.35 -8.05 -10.90
C ASP A 68 -4.13 -7.39 -10.25
N LEU A 69 -3.62 -7.99 -9.19
CA LEU A 69 -2.42 -7.59 -8.48
C LEU A 69 -1.32 -8.64 -8.62
N GLN A 70 -0.08 -8.17 -8.71
CA GLN A 70 1.12 -8.98 -8.56
C GLN A 70 2.15 -8.26 -7.70
N LEU A 71 2.62 -8.93 -6.66
CA LEU A 71 3.72 -8.46 -5.83
C LEU A 71 4.90 -9.39 -6.00
N LEU A 72 6.07 -8.81 -6.27
CA LEU A 72 7.33 -9.53 -6.44
C LEU A 72 8.24 -9.21 -5.26
N VAL A 73 8.67 -10.23 -4.54
CA VAL A 73 9.69 -10.11 -3.50
C VAL A 73 10.96 -10.80 -3.97
N GLY A 74 12.05 -10.05 -4.05
CA GLY A 74 13.36 -10.56 -4.42
C GLY A 74 13.92 -11.51 -3.37
N ALA A 75 14.85 -12.37 -3.79
CA ALA A 75 15.64 -13.15 -2.86
C ALA A 75 16.40 -12.22 -1.89
N PRO A 76 16.61 -12.63 -0.63
CA PRO A 76 17.41 -11.84 0.29
C PRO A 76 18.83 -11.60 -0.24
N ASP A 77 19.33 -10.39 -0.07
CA ASP A 77 20.70 -9.99 -0.35
C ASP A 77 21.67 -10.41 0.78
N GLY A 78 22.94 -10.04 0.66
CA GLY A 78 23.97 -10.36 1.65
C GLY A 78 23.75 -9.73 3.03
N ALA A 79 22.90 -8.70 3.14
CA ALA A 79 22.51 -8.07 4.39
C ALA A 79 21.15 -8.59 4.92
N GLY A 80 20.53 -9.54 4.21
CA GLY A 80 19.21 -10.08 4.55
C GLY A 80 18.03 -9.19 4.12
N GLY A 81 18.28 -8.15 3.32
CA GLY A 81 17.23 -7.32 2.74
C GLY A 81 16.67 -7.91 1.45
N SER A 82 15.44 -7.58 1.08
CA SER A 82 14.81 -8.04 -0.17
C SER A 82 14.20 -6.86 -0.91
N SER A 83 14.23 -6.87 -2.25
CA SER A 83 13.44 -5.93 -3.02
C SER A 83 11.95 -6.30 -2.99
N LEU A 84 11.09 -5.29 -3.11
CA LEU A 84 9.65 -5.44 -3.29
C LEU A 84 9.22 -4.61 -4.51
N ALA A 85 8.30 -5.13 -5.31
CA ALA A 85 7.60 -4.36 -6.32
C ALA A 85 6.12 -4.75 -6.37
N VAL A 86 5.24 -3.75 -6.51
CA VAL A 86 3.80 -3.89 -6.60
C VAL A 86 3.35 -3.51 -8.01
N TYR A 87 2.60 -4.41 -8.63
CA TYR A 87 2.07 -4.24 -9.96
C TYR A 87 0.57 -4.44 -9.99
N SER A 88 -0.09 -3.75 -10.91
CA SER A 88 -1.50 -3.91 -11.20
C SER A 88 -1.78 -3.96 -12.69
N ARG A 89 -2.94 -4.52 -13.02
CA ARG A 89 -3.49 -4.55 -14.38
C ARG A 89 -5.00 -4.76 -14.29
N ALA A 90 -5.76 -4.20 -15.22
CA ALA A 90 -7.18 -4.53 -15.34
C ALA A 90 -7.38 -6.05 -15.50
N ALA A 91 -8.40 -6.61 -14.87
CA ALA A 91 -8.71 -8.03 -15.01
C ALA A 91 -9.23 -8.34 -16.41
N GLY A 92 -8.95 -9.55 -16.89
CA GLY A 92 -9.43 -10.02 -18.20
C GLY A 92 -8.66 -9.46 -19.40
N THR A 93 -7.72 -8.52 -19.21
CA THR A 93 -6.89 -7.97 -20.29
C THR A 93 -5.58 -8.76 -20.45
N TRP A 94 -5.70 -10.07 -20.71
CA TRP A 94 -4.56 -10.94 -20.94
C TRP A 94 -3.67 -10.41 -22.08
N GLY A 95 -2.35 -10.45 -21.87
CA GLY A 95 -1.38 -9.92 -22.83
C GLY A 95 -1.15 -8.40 -22.75
N THR A 96 -1.93 -7.65 -21.97
CA THR A 96 -1.60 -6.26 -21.65
C THR A 96 -0.49 -6.19 -20.60
N ALA A 97 0.33 -5.14 -20.68
CA ALA A 97 1.45 -4.91 -19.78
C ALA A 97 0.97 -4.61 -18.35
N TRP A 98 1.76 -5.05 -17.37
CA TRP A 98 1.56 -4.68 -15.98
C TRP A 98 2.06 -3.26 -15.73
N THR A 99 1.31 -2.48 -14.96
CA THR A 99 1.74 -1.18 -14.46
C THR A 99 2.45 -1.39 -13.13
N ARG A 100 3.66 -0.83 -12.97
CA ARG A 100 4.35 -0.80 -11.68
C ARG A 100 3.84 0.39 -10.88
N ASN A 101 3.21 0.10 -9.74
CA ASN A 101 2.60 1.12 -8.88
C ASN A 101 3.53 1.54 -7.75
N ALA A 102 4.34 0.61 -7.24
CA ALA A 102 5.30 0.91 -6.19
C ALA A 102 6.51 -0.02 -6.24
N VAL A 103 7.63 0.47 -5.69
CA VAL A 103 8.85 -0.30 -5.44
C VAL A 103 9.32 -0.04 -4.02
N GLY A 104 10.00 -1.00 -3.42
CA GLY A 104 10.45 -0.86 -2.05
C GLY A 104 11.59 -1.80 -1.68
N ALA A 105 12.05 -1.62 -0.45
CA ALA A 105 13.07 -2.43 0.19
C ALA A 105 12.52 -3.00 1.49
N LEU A 106 12.71 -4.30 1.68
CA LEU A 106 12.38 -5.03 2.89
C LEU A 106 13.65 -5.28 3.69
N SER A 107 13.53 -5.27 5.01
CA SER A 107 14.64 -5.53 5.93
C SER A 107 14.33 -6.71 6.85
N ALA A 108 15.33 -7.56 7.08
CA ALA A 108 15.29 -8.57 8.13
C ALA A 108 15.51 -7.99 9.54
N THR A 109 15.98 -6.74 9.64
CA THR A 109 16.15 -6.04 10.91
C THR A 109 14.88 -5.26 11.23
N GLY A 110 14.22 -5.63 12.33
CA GLY A 110 13.02 -4.95 12.80
C GLY A 110 13.31 -3.53 13.31
N CYS A 111 12.28 -2.71 13.37
CA CYS A 111 12.31 -1.46 14.11
C CYS A 111 12.18 -1.73 15.61
N GLY A 112 12.80 -0.87 16.43
CA GLY A 112 12.65 -0.94 17.88
C GLY A 112 11.20 -0.76 18.33
N GLU A 113 10.90 -1.23 19.53
CA GLU A 113 9.59 -1.05 20.15
C GLU A 113 9.29 0.45 20.34
N VAL A 114 8.10 0.89 19.92
CA VAL A 114 7.64 2.26 20.17
C VAL A 114 7.14 2.33 21.61
N ALA A 115 7.74 3.22 22.41
CA ALA A 115 7.29 3.44 23.77
C ALA A 115 5.80 3.87 23.81
N GLY A 116 5.04 3.28 24.73
CA GLY A 116 3.64 3.64 24.93
C GLY A 116 3.46 5.12 25.33
N LEU A 117 2.29 5.68 25.02
CA LEU A 117 1.95 7.04 25.40
C LEU A 117 1.63 7.08 26.91
N PRO A 118 2.31 7.92 27.71
CA PRO A 118 2.10 7.95 29.17
C PRO A 118 0.75 8.57 29.58
N SER A 119 0.12 9.34 28.69
CA SER A 119 -1.23 9.90 28.85
C SER A 119 -1.83 10.23 27.48
N TRP A 120 -3.14 10.06 27.32
CA TRP A 120 -3.86 10.44 26.10
C TRP A 120 -5.22 11.09 26.43
N PRO A 121 -5.50 12.32 25.97
CA PRO A 121 -4.59 13.21 25.25
C PRO A 121 -3.42 13.70 26.15
N PRO A 122 -2.28 14.11 25.57
CA PRO A 122 -1.17 14.68 26.34
C PRO A 122 -1.61 15.91 27.17
N ASN A 123 -0.97 16.13 28.33
CA ASN A 123 -1.27 17.31 29.15
C ASN A 123 -1.00 18.61 28.35
N GLY A 124 -1.95 19.54 28.40
CA GLY A 124 -1.90 20.79 27.63
C GLY A 124 -2.35 20.66 26.17
N ALA A 125 -2.74 19.46 25.71
CA ALA A 125 -3.31 19.30 24.38
C ALA A 125 -4.65 20.06 24.26
N SER A 126 -4.80 20.81 23.16
CA SER A 126 -6.04 21.47 22.80
C SER A 126 -6.80 20.64 21.77
N PRO A 127 -8.11 20.39 21.92
CA PRO A 127 -8.90 19.71 20.92
C PRO A 127 -8.89 20.46 19.58
N VAL A 128 -8.82 19.72 18.48
CA VAL A 128 -8.99 20.25 17.12
C VAL A 128 -10.40 19.85 16.64
N PRO A 129 -11.30 20.80 16.37
CA PRO A 129 -12.61 20.51 15.78
C PRO A 129 -12.47 19.85 14.41
N VAL A 130 -13.25 18.81 14.13
CA VAL A 130 -13.19 18.01 12.88
C VAL A 130 -14.53 17.90 12.17
N GLU A 131 -15.58 18.52 12.70
CA GLU A 131 -16.97 18.42 12.23
C GLU A 131 -17.09 18.84 10.77
N ASP A 132 -16.41 19.91 10.38
CA ASP A 132 -16.41 20.45 9.01
C ASP A 132 -15.13 20.08 8.23
N LEU A 133 -14.28 19.18 8.74
CA LEU A 133 -13.00 18.84 8.12
C LEU A 133 -13.20 18.19 6.74
N TYR A 134 -14.02 17.15 6.65
CA TYR A 134 -14.26 16.42 5.41
C TYR A 134 -14.94 17.28 4.33
N PRO A 135 -15.99 18.07 4.63
CA PRO A 135 -16.53 19.04 3.67
C PRO A 135 -15.45 19.98 3.09
N ARG A 136 -14.58 20.53 3.95
CA ARG A 136 -13.49 21.44 3.51
C ARG A 136 -12.40 20.75 2.70
N LEU A 137 -12.16 19.46 2.92
CA LEU A 137 -11.25 18.65 2.12
C LEU A 137 -11.84 18.35 0.74
N ALA A 138 -13.12 18.02 0.67
CA ALA A 138 -13.83 17.79 -0.58
C ALA A 138 -13.86 19.04 -1.48
N GLU A 139 -14.06 20.23 -0.91
CA GLU A 139 -13.94 21.52 -1.63
C GLU A 139 -12.57 21.73 -2.29
N ARG A 140 -11.53 21.04 -1.81
CA ARG A 140 -10.16 21.09 -2.34
C ARG A 140 -9.82 19.91 -3.25
N GLY A 141 -10.80 19.06 -3.56
CA GLY A 141 -10.62 17.88 -4.40
C GLY A 141 -10.07 16.65 -3.66
N HIS A 142 -10.07 16.65 -2.32
CA HIS A 142 -9.75 15.47 -1.52
C HIS A 142 -11.05 14.74 -1.15
N VAL A 143 -11.49 13.89 -2.08
CA VAL A 143 -12.61 12.95 -1.94
C VAL A 143 -12.10 11.53 -1.82
#